data_AF-A0A0F2D2Z2-F1
#
_entry.id   AF-A0A0F2D2Z2-F1
#
_cell.length_a   1.000
_cell.length_b   1.000
_cell.length_c   1.000
_cell.angle_alpha   90.00
_cell.angle_beta   90.00
_cell.angle_gamma   90.00
#
_symmetry.space_group_name_H-M   'P 1'
#
loop_
_entity.id
_entity.type
_entity.pdbx_description
1 polymer ?
#
loop_
_entity_poly.entity_id
_entity_poly.type
_entity_poly.pdbx_seq_one_letter_code
_entity_poly.pdbx_strand_id
1 'polypeptide(L)'
;MNRLKELRTRANKTQKQLSDILGVSEMTISRWEKEPKLSIKHEYTVKLAEELGVTIPELLSYDTPTFEATKNETIELLNKYSNILEAERINLSDLTEVEEKFSKTAGKQIALNMISEAKLKKIEQDIFADHTSSLLSTLSDIERTKKYYFAINSSGIEAIERFYQAIGNLPFIYSELLIHFAALSPEQKQAILETVKKLSLTDKK
;
A
#
# COMPACT_ATOMS: atom_id res chain seq x y z
N MET A 1 -1.24 16.32 -17.53
CA MET A 1 -0.17 17.28 -17.85
C MET A 1 0.78 17.35 -16.65
N ASN A 2 2.10 17.46 -16.86
CA ASN A 2 3.06 17.53 -15.76
C ASN A 2 2.82 18.77 -14.86
N ARG A 3 2.92 18.61 -13.54
CA ARG A 3 2.73 19.67 -12.53
C ARG A 3 4.01 20.14 -11.85
N LEU A 4 5.19 19.63 -12.22
CA LEU A 4 6.47 19.98 -11.58
C LEU A 4 6.69 21.50 -11.44
N LYS A 5 6.40 22.27 -12.50
CA LYS A 5 6.55 23.73 -12.47
C LYS A 5 5.63 24.37 -11.44
N GLU A 6 4.36 23.98 -11.43
CA GLU A 6 3.34 24.46 -10.50
C GLU A 6 3.77 24.18 -9.05
N LEU A 7 4.17 22.94 -8.75
CA LEU A 7 4.61 22.47 -7.44
C LEU A 7 5.84 23.23 -6.95
N ARG A 8 6.84 23.44 -7.83
CA ARG A 8 8.03 24.24 -7.52
C ARG A 8 7.66 25.68 -7.15
N THR A 9 6.81 26.34 -7.94
CA THR A 9 6.37 27.71 -7.61
C THR A 9 5.58 27.78 -6.32
N ARG A 10 4.72 26.79 -6.03
CA ARG A 10 3.97 26.70 -4.77
C ARG A 10 4.89 26.59 -3.56
N ALA A 11 6.00 25.86 -3.71
CA ALA A 11 7.05 25.74 -2.70
C ALA A 11 8.02 26.94 -2.64
N ASN A 12 7.79 28.01 -3.41
CA ASN A 12 8.65 29.20 -3.50
C ASN A 12 10.12 28.89 -3.85
N LYS A 13 10.38 27.85 -4.65
CA LYS A 13 11.73 27.47 -5.09
C LYS A 13 12.01 27.93 -6.53
N THR A 14 13.26 28.26 -6.82
CA THR A 14 13.76 28.52 -8.17
C THR A 14 14.22 27.22 -8.85
N GLN A 15 14.35 27.22 -10.18
CA GLN A 15 14.90 26.06 -10.90
C GLN A 15 16.35 25.79 -10.46
N LYS A 16 17.13 26.86 -10.22
CA LYS A 16 18.48 26.78 -9.67
C LYS A 16 18.54 26.13 -8.28
N GLN A 17 17.65 26.50 -7.37
CA GLN A 17 17.61 25.87 -6.04
C GLN A 17 17.32 24.37 -6.12
N LEU A 18 16.37 23.95 -6.97
CA LEU A 18 16.13 22.52 -7.18
C LEU A 18 17.31 21.82 -7.85
N SER A 19 17.98 22.47 -8.82
CA SER A 19 19.12 21.88 -9.50
C SER A 19 20.30 21.66 -8.56
N ASP A 20 20.57 22.63 -7.69
CA ASP A 20 21.64 22.55 -6.69
C ASP A 20 21.40 21.41 -5.70
N ILE A 21 20.16 21.22 -5.24
CA ILE A 21 19.79 20.15 -4.31
C ILE A 21 19.86 18.76 -4.98
N LEU A 22 19.43 18.67 -6.23
CA LEU A 22 19.37 17.41 -6.97
C LEU A 22 20.70 17.04 -7.62
N GLY A 23 21.69 17.94 -7.64
CA GLY A 23 22.98 17.71 -8.30
C GLY A 23 22.85 17.61 -9.82
N VAL A 24 21.87 18.31 -10.41
CA VAL A 24 21.63 18.35 -11.86
C VAL A 24 21.81 19.79 -12.38
N SER A 25 21.78 19.96 -13.70
CA SER A 25 21.79 21.31 -14.28
C SER A 25 20.42 21.99 -14.18
N GLU A 26 20.39 23.32 -14.10
CA GLU A 26 19.14 24.11 -14.18
C GLU A 26 18.36 23.81 -15.47
N MET A 27 19.07 23.57 -16.58
CA MET A 27 18.49 23.16 -17.87
C MET A 27 17.72 21.83 -17.76
N THR A 28 18.20 20.90 -16.92
CA THR A 28 17.53 19.62 -16.65
C THR A 28 16.17 19.85 -16.01
N ILE A 29 16.09 20.73 -15.00
CA ILE A 29 14.82 21.10 -14.35
C ILE A 29 13.89 21.76 -15.35
N SER A 30 14.39 22.71 -16.15
CA SER A 30 13.57 23.36 -17.18
C SER A 30 13.05 22.37 -18.24
N ARG A 31 13.82 21.32 -18.58
CA ARG A 31 13.37 20.28 -19.51
C ARG A 31 12.24 19.47 -18.89
N TRP A 32 12.43 18.96 -17.67
CA TRP A 32 11.42 18.18 -16.96
C TRP A 32 10.10 18.94 -16.84
N GLU A 33 10.13 20.23 -16.49
CA GLU A 33 8.93 21.07 -16.42
C GLU A 33 8.14 21.20 -17.72
N LYS A 34 8.79 20.99 -18.88
CA LYS A 34 8.17 21.10 -20.20
C LYS A 34 7.71 19.74 -20.75
N GLU A 35 8.08 18.63 -20.11
CA GLU A 35 7.64 17.32 -20.55
C GLU A 35 6.13 17.15 -20.33
N PRO A 36 5.40 16.58 -21.30
CA PRO A 36 3.95 16.37 -21.17
C PRO A 36 3.59 15.44 -20.00
N LYS A 37 4.48 14.49 -19.69
CA LYS A 37 4.44 13.61 -18.53
C LYS A 37 5.84 13.57 -17.91
N LEU A 38 5.91 13.76 -16.60
CA LEU A 38 7.18 13.71 -15.88
C LEU A 38 7.69 12.27 -15.84
N SER A 39 8.78 11.99 -16.52
CA SER A 39 9.40 10.66 -16.59
C SER A 39 10.87 10.74 -16.21
N ILE A 40 11.13 10.72 -14.91
CA ILE A 40 12.48 10.87 -14.33
C ILE A 40 12.84 9.66 -13.47
N LYS A 41 14.14 9.47 -13.19
CA LYS A 41 14.58 8.37 -12.33
C LYS A 41 13.99 8.50 -10.94
N HIS A 42 13.65 7.35 -10.34
CA HIS A 42 13.04 7.26 -9.01
C HIS A 42 13.79 8.06 -7.93
N GLU A 43 15.13 8.04 -7.97
CA GLU A 43 15.99 8.82 -7.05
C GLU A 43 15.70 10.32 -7.06
N TYR A 44 15.37 10.90 -8.23
CA TYR A 44 15.02 12.31 -8.36
C TYR A 44 13.56 12.55 -8.00
N THR A 45 12.67 11.61 -8.30
CA THR A 45 11.25 11.69 -7.95
C THR A 45 11.05 11.77 -6.44
N VAL A 46 11.74 10.91 -5.66
CA VAL A 46 11.66 10.90 -4.20
C VAL A 46 12.14 12.24 -3.63
N LYS A 47 13.35 12.68 -4.04
CA LYS A 47 13.91 13.96 -3.57
C LYS A 47 13.05 15.17 -3.94
N LEU A 48 12.48 15.20 -5.14
CA LEU A 48 11.57 16.26 -5.56
C LEU A 48 10.30 16.27 -4.70
N ALA A 49 9.73 15.11 -4.39
CA ALA A 49 8.55 15.00 -3.56
C ALA A 49 8.83 15.51 -2.13
N GLU A 50 9.94 15.10 -1.54
CA GLU A 50 10.41 15.57 -0.23
C GLU A 50 10.65 17.09 -0.21
N GLU A 51 11.41 17.61 -1.18
CA GLU A 51 11.73 19.04 -1.25
C GLU A 51 10.51 19.93 -1.48
N LEU A 52 9.54 19.45 -2.26
CA LEU A 52 8.32 20.20 -2.57
C LEU A 52 7.21 19.99 -1.53
N GLY A 53 7.41 19.08 -0.56
CA GLY A 53 6.43 18.77 0.49
C GLY A 53 5.17 18.11 -0.06
N VAL A 54 5.28 17.27 -1.10
CA VAL A 54 4.17 16.61 -1.79
C VAL A 54 4.38 15.11 -1.86
N THR A 55 3.32 14.36 -2.14
CA THR A 55 3.46 12.90 -2.33
C THR A 55 3.97 12.58 -3.75
N ILE A 56 4.63 11.44 -3.93
CA ILE A 56 5.08 10.97 -5.26
C ILE A 56 3.89 10.88 -6.25
N PRO A 57 2.70 10.38 -5.85
CA PRO A 57 1.53 10.41 -6.71
C PRO A 57 1.13 11.82 -7.18
N GLU A 58 1.13 12.80 -6.28
CA GLU A 58 0.83 14.21 -6.59
C GLU A 58 1.87 14.82 -7.54
N LEU A 59 3.16 14.53 -7.33
CA LEU A 59 4.25 14.98 -8.19
C LEU A 59 4.16 14.42 -9.61
N LEU A 60 3.80 13.15 -9.73
CA LEU A 60 3.70 12.46 -11.02
C LEU A 60 2.36 12.68 -11.72
N SER A 61 1.48 13.51 -11.14
CA SER A 61 0.12 13.76 -11.63
C SER A 61 -0.64 12.46 -11.85
N TYR A 62 -0.50 11.47 -10.98
CA TYR A 62 -1.56 10.48 -10.86
C TYR A 62 -2.79 11.26 -10.40
N ASP A 63 -3.94 11.05 -11.04
CA ASP A 63 -5.19 11.69 -10.66
C ASP A 63 -5.60 11.21 -9.26
N THR A 64 -4.93 11.74 -8.24
CA THR A 64 -5.32 11.61 -6.84
C THR A 64 -6.33 12.71 -6.59
N PRO A 65 -7.60 12.36 -6.28
CA PRO A 65 -8.59 13.36 -5.91
C PRO A 65 -8.02 14.24 -4.78
N THR A 66 -8.25 15.55 -4.87
CA THR A 66 -7.71 16.50 -3.88
C THR A 66 -8.24 16.15 -2.49
N PHE A 67 -7.46 16.39 -1.43
CA PHE A 67 -7.88 16.10 -0.06
C PHE A 67 -9.24 16.73 0.28
N GLU A 68 -9.55 17.92 -0.25
CA GLU A 68 -10.84 18.57 -0.11
C GLU A 68 -11.96 17.89 -0.92
N ALA A 69 -11.69 17.45 -2.15
CA ALA A 69 -12.65 16.66 -2.92
C ALA A 69 -12.92 15.31 -2.26
N THR A 70 -11.88 14.59 -1.81
CA THR A 70 -12.02 13.32 -1.09
C THR A 70 -12.75 13.52 0.23
N LYS A 71 -12.47 14.59 0.97
CA LYS A 71 -13.18 14.94 2.21
C LYS A 71 -14.66 15.25 1.94
N ASN A 72 -14.96 16.02 0.91
CA ASN A 72 -16.35 16.37 0.58
C ASN A 72 -17.13 15.17 0.07
N GLU A 73 -16.54 14.34 -0.80
CA GLU A 73 -17.13 13.06 -1.22
C GLU A 73 -17.34 12.12 -0.04
N THR A 74 -16.38 12.04 0.89
CA THR A 74 -16.49 11.23 2.10
C THR A 74 -17.60 11.74 3.01
N ILE A 75 -17.73 13.05 3.20
CA ILE A 75 -18.83 13.66 3.98
C ILE A 75 -20.18 13.44 3.31
N GLU A 76 -20.26 13.55 1.98
CA GLU A 76 -21.48 13.26 1.21
C GLU A 76 -21.87 11.79 1.31
N LEU A 77 -20.91 10.88 1.20
CA LEU A 77 -21.09 9.45 1.42
C LEU A 77 -21.56 9.17 2.84
N LEU A 78 -20.90 9.74 3.86
CA LEU A 78 -21.28 9.58 5.26
C LEU A 78 -22.71 10.07 5.53
N ASN A 79 -23.10 11.24 5.00
CA ASN A 79 -24.45 11.76 5.15
C ASN A 79 -25.50 10.91 4.40
N LYS A 80 -25.15 10.41 3.21
CA LYS A 80 -26.00 9.50 2.43
C LYS A 80 -26.26 8.20 3.18
N TYR A 81 -25.23 7.63 3.82
CA TYR A 81 -25.36 6.39 4.60
C TYR A 81 -25.92 6.63 6.01
N SER A 82 -25.73 7.80 6.62
CA SER A 82 -26.34 8.16 7.91
C SER A 82 -27.86 8.10 7.84
N ASN A 83 -28.45 8.61 6.75
CA ASN A 83 -29.90 8.56 6.53
C ASN A 83 -30.42 7.12 6.33
N ILE A 84 -29.58 6.21 5.83
CA ILE A 84 -29.91 4.78 5.64
C ILE A 84 -29.80 4.02 6.96
N LEU A 85 -28.76 4.31 7.76
CA LEU A 85 -28.51 3.74 9.08
C LEU A 85 -29.55 4.16 10.14
N GLU A 86 -30.15 5.35 9.98
CA GLU A 86 -31.23 5.81 10.85
C GLU A 86 -32.61 5.23 10.45
N ALA A 87 -32.83 4.92 9.17
CA ALA A 87 -34.12 4.46 8.65
C ALA A 87 -34.31 2.94 8.70
N GLU A 88 -33.23 2.17 8.63
CA GLU A 88 -33.24 0.73 8.82
C GLU A 88 -32.33 0.39 9.99
N ARG A 89 -32.82 -0.42 10.93
CA ARG A 89 -31.98 -0.99 11.99
C ARG A 89 -30.95 -1.95 11.35
N ILE A 90 -29.92 -1.41 10.71
CA ILE A 90 -28.85 -2.21 10.14
C ILE A 90 -28.06 -2.77 11.31
N ASN A 91 -28.03 -4.10 11.41
CA ASN A 91 -27.27 -4.77 12.43
C ASN A 91 -25.79 -4.53 12.16
N LEU A 92 -25.06 -4.05 13.17
CA LEU A 92 -23.63 -3.71 13.05
C LEU A 92 -22.79 -4.93 12.61
N SER A 93 -23.23 -6.15 12.92
CA SER A 93 -22.62 -7.39 12.41
C SER A 93 -22.66 -7.49 10.89
N ASP A 94 -23.76 -7.05 10.28
CA ASP A 94 -23.99 -7.20 8.84
C ASP A 94 -23.16 -6.17 8.07
N LEU A 95 -22.97 -4.97 8.65
CA LEU A 95 -22.02 -3.97 8.15
C LEU A 95 -20.58 -4.45 8.23
N THR A 96 -20.18 -5.03 9.36
CA THR A 96 -18.82 -5.56 9.55
C THR A 96 -18.50 -6.65 8.54
N GLU A 97 -19.44 -7.58 8.31
CA GLU A 97 -19.27 -8.63 7.29
C GLU A 97 -19.16 -8.07 5.86
N VAL A 98 -19.94 -7.03 5.54
CA VAL A 98 -19.88 -6.35 4.24
C VAL A 98 -18.55 -5.63 4.05
N GLU A 99 -18.08 -4.91 5.07
CA GLU A 99 -16.77 -4.23 5.05
C GLU A 99 -15.63 -5.24 4.87
N GLU A 100 -15.63 -6.32 5.64
CA GLU A 100 -14.62 -7.39 5.54
C GLU A 100 -14.56 -8.02 4.14
N LYS A 101 -15.72 -8.29 3.53
CA LYS A 101 -15.80 -8.82 2.16
C LYS A 101 -15.33 -7.81 1.12
N PHE A 102 -15.71 -6.54 1.28
CA PHE A 102 -15.30 -5.47 0.39
C PHE A 102 -13.77 -5.30 0.42
N SER A 103 -13.18 -5.15 1.62
CA SER A 103 -11.74 -4.96 1.79
C SER A 103 -10.93 -6.14 1.27
N LYS A 104 -11.40 -7.38 1.50
CA LYS A 104 -10.79 -8.58 0.89
C LYS A 104 -10.77 -8.50 -0.64
N THR A 105 -11.90 -8.15 -1.24
CA THR A 105 -12.04 -8.10 -2.70
C THR A 105 -11.19 -6.99 -3.31
N ALA A 106 -11.24 -5.80 -2.70
CA ALA A 106 -10.43 -4.65 -3.10
C ALA A 106 -8.93 -4.95 -2.98
N GLY A 107 -8.50 -5.53 -1.85
CA GLY A 107 -7.10 -5.87 -1.62
C GLY A 107 -6.55 -6.90 -2.62
N LYS A 108 -7.35 -7.92 -2.97
CA LYS A 108 -6.97 -8.88 -4.02
C LYS A 108 -6.81 -8.20 -5.38
N GLN A 109 -7.70 -7.28 -5.74
CA GLN A 109 -7.60 -6.54 -6.99
C GLN A 109 -6.38 -5.61 -7.03
N ILE A 110 -6.09 -4.93 -5.91
CA ILE A 110 -4.88 -4.11 -5.76
C ILE A 110 -3.63 -4.96 -6.00
N ALA A 111 -3.55 -6.15 -5.40
CA ALA A 111 -2.42 -7.06 -5.60
C ALA A 111 -2.27 -7.52 -7.06
N LEU A 112 -3.37 -7.89 -7.72
CA LEU A 112 -3.37 -8.28 -9.14
C LEU A 112 -2.94 -7.14 -10.08
N ASN A 113 -3.18 -5.88 -9.70
CA ASN A 113 -2.73 -4.73 -10.48
C ASN A 113 -1.22 -4.50 -10.35
N MET A 114 -0.59 -4.98 -9.27
CA MET A 114 0.83 -4.75 -8.97
C MET A 114 1.74 -5.92 -9.38
N ILE A 115 1.24 -7.15 -9.31
CA ILE A 115 2.02 -8.36 -9.61
C ILE A 115 1.21 -9.34 -10.47
N SER A 116 1.91 -10.24 -11.16
CA SER A 116 1.25 -11.26 -11.98
C SER A 116 0.47 -12.26 -11.11
N GLU A 117 -0.61 -12.80 -11.68
CA GLU A 117 -1.42 -13.83 -11.04
C GLU A 117 -0.59 -15.04 -10.58
N ALA A 118 0.41 -15.44 -11.38
CA ALA A 118 1.33 -16.52 -11.02
C ALA A 118 2.15 -16.21 -9.76
N LYS A 119 2.64 -14.96 -9.61
CA LYS A 119 3.34 -14.53 -8.40
C LYS A 119 2.38 -14.44 -7.21
N LEU A 120 1.18 -13.91 -7.42
CA LEU A 120 0.18 -13.80 -6.38
C LEU A 120 -0.23 -15.18 -5.84
N LYS A 121 -0.46 -16.15 -6.72
CA LYS A 121 -0.75 -17.54 -6.34
C LYS A 121 0.37 -18.17 -5.53
N LYS A 122 1.63 -17.87 -5.86
CA LYS A 122 2.78 -18.32 -5.07
C LYS A 122 2.77 -17.71 -3.67
N ILE A 123 2.46 -16.41 -3.55
CA ILE A 123 2.31 -15.75 -2.24
C ILE A 123 1.20 -16.41 -1.42
N GLU A 124 0.05 -16.68 -2.02
CA GLU A 124 -1.05 -17.38 -1.33
C GLU A 124 -0.61 -18.76 -0.81
N GLN A 125 0.12 -19.53 -1.63
CA GLN A 125 0.66 -20.83 -1.25
C GLN A 125 1.67 -20.71 -0.10
N ASP A 126 2.58 -19.73 -0.17
CA ASP A 126 3.60 -19.50 0.85
C ASP A 126 2.93 -19.09 2.18
N ILE A 127 1.97 -18.15 2.17
CA ILE A 127 1.20 -17.73 3.36
C ILE A 127 0.46 -18.92 3.98
N PHE A 128 -0.20 -19.73 3.17
CA PHE A 128 -0.91 -20.92 3.64
C PHE A 128 0.03 -21.91 4.30
N ALA A 129 1.16 -22.23 3.65
CA ALA A 129 2.14 -23.18 4.14
C ALA A 129 2.80 -22.69 5.43
N ASP A 130 3.21 -21.43 5.49
CA ASP A 130 3.82 -20.82 6.68
C ASP A 130 2.86 -20.82 7.86
N HIS A 131 1.60 -20.41 7.64
CA HIS A 131 0.61 -20.37 8.70
C HIS A 131 0.26 -21.77 9.24
N THR A 132 -0.01 -22.72 8.34
CA THR A 132 -0.40 -24.08 8.73
C THR A 132 0.75 -24.85 9.39
N SER A 133 1.98 -24.69 8.89
CA SER A 133 3.17 -25.31 9.49
C SER A 133 3.47 -24.73 10.87
N SER A 134 3.38 -23.41 11.04
CA SER A 134 3.51 -22.76 12.34
C SER A 134 2.48 -23.30 13.33
N LEU A 135 1.21 -23.42 12.93
CA LEU A 135 0.16 -23.95 13.80
C LEU A 135 0.39 -25.43 14.13
N LEU A 136 0.71 -26.26 13.14
CA LEU A 136 1.00 -27.68 13.37
C LEU A 136 2.16 -27.88 14.35
N SER A 137 3.20 -27.04 14.27
CA SER A 137 4.38 -27.14 15.14
C SER A 137 4.08 -26.90 16.62
N THR A 138 3.02 -26.16 16.93
CA THR A 138 2.62 -25.84 18.31
C THR A 138 1.57 -26.80 18.88
N LEU A 139 0.93 -27.62 18.04
CA LEU A 139 -0.08 -28.59 18.43
C LEU A 139 0.53 -29.91 18.91
N SER A 140 -0.10 -30.51 19.93
CA SER A 140 0.20 -31.85 20.42
C SER A 140 -0.14 -32.94 19.41
N ASP A 141 0.38 -34.16 19.60
CA ASP A 141 0.10 -35.29 18.70
C ASP A 141 -1.40 -35.65 18.65
N ILE A 142 -2.11 -35.49 19.78
CA ILE A 142 -3.57 -35.73 19.89
C ILE A 142 -4.36 -34.74 19.03
N GLU A 143 -3.87 -33.50 18.91
CA GLU A 143 -4.49 -32.44 18.11
C GLU A 143 -4.16 -32.57 16.62
N ARG A 144 -3.25 -33.45 16.21
CA ARG A 144 -2.92 -33.70 14.80
C ARG A 144 -3.79 -34.79 14.18
N THR A 145 -5.07 -34.83 14.54
CA THR A 145 -6.03 -35.78 13.99
C THR A 145 -6.79 -35.18 12.80
N LYS A 146 -7.43 -36.04 11.98
CA LYS A 146 -8.22 -35.61 10.80
C LYS A 146 -9.25 -34.51 11.12
N LYS A 147 -9.80 -34.48 12.33
CA LYS A 147 -10.74 -33.46 12.80
C LYS A 147 -10.11 -32.06 12.82
N TYR A 148 -8.87 -31.94 13.29
CA TYR A 148 -8.16 -30.66 13.39
C TYR A 148 -7.47 -30.28 12.09
N TYR A 149 -7.09 -31.24 11.24
CA TYR A 149 -6.58 -30.93 9.90
C TYR A 149 -7.54 -30.06 9.07
N PHE A 150 -8.85 -30.29 9.18
CA PHE A 150 -9.85 -29.42 8.53
C PHE A 150 -9.78 -28.00 9.07
N ALA A 151 -9.73 -27.83 10.40
CA ALA A 151 -9.65 -26.52 11.04
C ALA A 151 -8.35 -25.77 10.68
N ILE A 152 -7.21 -26.46 10.64
CA ILE A 152 -5.91 -25.92 10.25
C ILE A 152 -5.92 -25.47 8.78
N ASN A 153 -6.49 -26.28 7.89
CA ASN A 153 -6.61 -25.89 6.48
C ASN A 153 -7.52 -24.67 6.31
N SER A 154 -8.65 -24.63 7.03
CA SER A 154 -9.53 -23.47 7.03
C SER A 154 -8.83 -22.21 7.56
N SER A 155 -8.00 -22.33 8.61
CA SER A 155 -7.22 -21.19 9.13
C SER A 155 -6.15 -20.72 8.16
N GLY A 156 -5.56 -21.62 7.37
CA GLY A 156 -4.67 -21.26 6.27
C GLY A 156 -5.36 -20.42 5.19
N ILE A 157 -6.60 -20.77 4.83
CA ILE A 157 -7.42 -19.96 3.91
C ILE A 157 -7.72 -18.60 4.54
N GLU A 158 -8.13 -18.57 5.81
CA GLU A 158 -8.41 -17.33 6.54
C GLU A 158 -7.18 -16.42 6.62
N ALA A 159 -5.98 -16.96 6.76
CA ALA A 159 -4.74 -16.18 6.74
C ALA A 159 -4.54 -15.45 5.40
N ILE A 160 -4.88 -16.09 4.27
CA ILE A 160 -4.86 -15.44 2.95
C ILE A 160 -5.92 -14.33 2.89
N GLU A 161 -7.13 -14.59 3.40
CA GLU A 161 -8.20 -13.59 3.40
C GLU A 161 -7.83 -12.35 4.22
N ARG A 162 -7.23 -12.55 5.40
CA ARG A 162 -6.70 -11.47 6.25
C ARG A 162 -5.58 -10.68 5.59
N PHE A 163 -4.71 -11.35 4.82
CA PHE A 163 -3.68 -10.66 4.02
C PHE A 163 -4.33 -9.70 3.01
N TYR A 164 -5.37 -10.13 2.31
CA TYR A 164 -6.10 -9.26 1.39
C TYR A 164 -6.87 -8.15 2.08
N GLN A 165 -7.52 -8.44 3.21
CA GLN A 165 -8.18 -7.40 4.01
C GLN A 165 -7.18 -6.32 4.46
N ALA A 166 -5.97 -6.72 4.90
CA ALA A 166 -4.93 -5.78 5.27
C ALA A 166 -4.52 -4.88 4.09
N ILE A 167 -4.31 -5.44 2.90
CA ILE A 167 -4.02 -4.66 1.68
C ILE A 167 -5.15 -3.68 1.35
N GLY A 168 -6.41 -4.12 1.45
CA GLY A 168 -7.58 -3.29 1.15
C GLY A 168 -7.82 -2.16 2.15
N ASN A 169 -7.36 -2.32 3.39
CA ASN A 169 -7.55 -1.35 4.47
C ASN A 169 -6.36 -0.40 4.67
N LEU A 170 -5.18 -0.70 4.10
CA LEU A 170 -3.98 0.10 4.28
C LEU A 170 -3.84 1.19 3.20
N PRO A 171 -3.21 2.34 3.54
CA PRO A 171 -2.81 3.33 2.54
C PRO A 171 -1.88 2.74 1.48
N PHE A 172 -1.96 3.27 0.25
CA PHE A 172 -1.29 2.73 -0.93
C PHE A 172 0.19 2.38 -0.74
N ILE A 173 0.99 3.26 -0.12
CA ILE A 173 2.43 3.05 0.09
C ILE A 173 2.70 1.79 0.94
N TYR A 174 1.88 1.55 1.97
CA TYR A 174 2.03 0.36 2.81
C TYR A 174 1.57 -0.90 2.10
N SER A 175 0.49 -0.83 1.32
CA SER A 175 0.01 -1.93 0.49
C SER A 175 1.03 -2.31 -0.58
N GLU A 176 1.61 -1.33 -1.26
CA GLU A 176 2.68 -1.51 -2.25
C GLU A 176 3.91 -2.21 -1.62
N LEU A 177 4.36 -1.72 -0.46
CA LEU A 177 5.45 -2.35 0.29
C LEU A 177 5.12 -3.81 0.63
N LEU A 178 3.94 -4.07 1.20
CA LEU A 178 3.54 -5.41 1.62
C LEU A 178 3.47 -6.40 0.45
N ILE A 179 2.88 -5.98 -0.68
CA ILE A 179 2.73 -6.83 -1.86
C ILE A 179 4.10 -7.17 -2.45
N HIS A 180 4.95 -6.16 -2.64
CA HIS A 180 6.29 -6.39 -3.19
C HIS A 180 7.17 -7.17 -2.23
N PHE A 181 7.12 -6.91 -0.93
CA PHE A 181 7.84 -7.67 0.08
C PHE A 181 7.40 -9.13 0.13
N ALA A 182 6.09 -9.39 0.08
CA ALA A 182 5.55 -10.75 0.08
C ALA A 182 6.05 -11.57 -1.12
N ALA A 183 6.27 -10.94 -2.28
CA ALA A 183 6.75 -11.55 -3.50
C ALA A 183 8.26 -11.92 -3.51
N LEU A 184 9.02 -11.50 -2.51
CA LEU A 184 10.46 -11.71 -2.43
C LEU A 184 10.83 -13.12 -1.97
N SER A 185 12.06 -13.56 -2.29
CA SER A 185 12.62 -14.78 -1.70
C SER A 185 12.85 -14.62 -0.18
N PRO A 186 12.93 -15.71 0.58
CA PRO A 186 13.24 -15.66 2.02
C PRO A 186 14.52 -14.86 2.34
N GLU A 187 15.58 -15.05 1.54
CA GLU A 187 16.86 -14.36 1.73
C GLU A 187 16.72 -12.85 1.50
N GLN A 188 15.96 -12.46 0.48
CA GLN A 188 15.68 -11.06 0.17
C GLN A 188 14.81 -10.41 1.26
N LYS A 189 13.78 -11.12 1.75
CA LYS A 189 12.95 -10.68 2.88
C LYS A 189 13.81 -10.40 4.10
N GLN A 190 14.70 -11.32 4.45
CA GLN A 190 15.61 -11.17 5.59
C GLN A 190 16.55 -9.97 5.43
N ALA A 191 17.14 -9.79 4.24
CA ALA A 191 18.02 -8.65 3.97
C ALA A 191 17.30 -7.30 4.13
N ILE A 192 16.06 -7.20 3.66
CA ILE A 192 15.24 -5.99 3.82
C ILE A 192 14.89 -5.77 5.29
N LEU A 193 14.46 -6.81 6.01
CA LEU A 193 14.14 -6.68 7.44
C LEU A 193 15.33 -6.19 8.25
N GLU A 194 16.52 -6.72 8.01
CA GLU A 194 17.75 -6.25 8.68
C GLU A 194 18.08 -4.79 8.34
N THR A 195 17.83 -4.38 7.10
CA THR A 195 18.02 -2.99 6.67
C THR A 195 17.04 -2.06 7.38
N VAL A 196 15.75 -2.41 7.40
CA VAL A 196 14.70 -1.62 8.06
C VAL A 196 14.94 -1.53 9.57
N LYS A 197 15.33 -2.63 10.22
CA LYS A 197 15.70 -2.62 11.66
C LYS A 197 16.85 -1.68 11.96
N LYS A 198 17.89 -1.65 11.11
CA LYS A 198 19.02 -0.73 11.30
C LYS A 198 18.55 0.72 11.21
N LEU A 199 17.75 1.04 10.19
CA LEU A 199 17.23 2.39 9.96
C LEU A 199 16.30 2.86 11.08
N SER A 200 15.45 1.98 11.62
CA SER A 200 14.50 2.33 12.70
C SER A 200 15.16 2.49 14.07
N LEU A 201 16.36 1.93 14.27
CA LEU A 201 17.11 2.04 15.52
C LEU A 201 18.10 3.21 15.54
N THR A 202 18.34 3.86 14.39
CA THR A 202 19.29 4.99 14.27
C THR A 202 18.83 6.30 14.92
N ASP A 203 17.57 6.40 15.33
CA ASP A 203 17.02 7.60 16.02
C ASP A 203 17.34 7.66 17.53
N LYS A 204 18.19 6.77 18.05
CA LYS A 204 18.74 6.92 19.42
C LYS A 204 19.95 7.84 19.41
N LYS A 205 19.71 9.16 19.39
CA LYS A 205 20.67 10.18 19.85
C LYS A 205 20.02 11.11 20.85
#